data_AF-A0A7W1T211-F1
#
_entry.id   AF-A0A7W1T211-F1
#
_cell.length_a   1.000
_cell.length_b   1.000
_cell.length_c   1.000
_cell.angle_alpha   90.00
_cell.angle_beta   90.00
_cell.angle_gamma   90.00
#
_symmetry.space_group_name_H-M   'P 1'
#
loop_
_entity.id
_entity.type
_entity.pdbx_description
1 polymer ?
#
loop_
_entity_poly.entity_id
_entity_poly.type
_entity_poly.pdbx_seq_one_letter_code
_entity_poly.pdbx_strand_id
1 'polypeptide(L)'
;MSTSTTPAAQPFTDYAALQQFLATLPPPAPGKVRVYRGQSKNYPQILASGARPVQPPNVSLFDFATRIVAQDLLQQPVDADLELNMLMFWIQAVAQHYGPSSWYLDVTHSLDMALWFALHAAENKKVYIPYGPGDKADPSTDILSTETWLRFQPAQVPGYLYVFDVPKYSSAGSVAHGDLVDLAEAPPVFSSSHRMQAQKACLLACGTDPQRADLSDCLITPPISVNWPMAGAPGLDRTIDDVFPGPAIDEWYRRLLTIPLVPCPDAEEPTRLSIGHPLPVTIYLSDNAEARQAVLNCAAAADPVLTYSAVPEHAFALPKPEGGDLLTFSSKDATLLLLESPLMFITPPAENEGWNQALLCQDISDNVPVYNAAGQVTGQAALNNVFVEFSPLEDPDSSGGQLGRIRGAWLVRSGKEMAFNLFCQQSDGGTFMDVALRRIVSDAASGRMHYAAMKETPAGKQIEWHDLLEVPMVAKPLFTVLMLLREISPLWKALPLPSLVVDAGTDSQKMMVDVSHGSARLLSVQDTRNG
;
A
#
# COMPACT_ATOMS: atom_id res chain seq x y z
N MET A 1 9.74 -38.86 30.64
CA MET A 1 9.85 -39.58 29.36
C MET A 1 11.13 -39.10 28.69
N SER A 2 12.04 -40.03 28.40
CA SER A 2 13.37 -39.75 27.85
C SER A 2 13.25 -39.33 26.39
N THR A 3 13.66 -38.10 26.07
CA THR A 3 13.79 -37.61 24.70
C THR A 3 15.00 -38.28 24.07
N SER A 4 14.75 -39.34 23.31
CA SER A 4 15.69 -39.94 22.38
C SER A 4 16.03 -38.92 21.29
N THR A 5 17.17 -38.24 21.44
CA THR A 5 17.77 -37.43 20.37
C THR A 5 18.37 -38.39 19.34
N THR A 6 17.63 -38.63 18.26
CA THR A 6 18.17 -39.24 17.05
C THR A 6 19.38 -38.39 16.60
N PRO A 7 20.56 -38.98 16.33
CA PRO A 7 21.70 -38.20 15.85
C PRO A 7 21.30 -37.46 14.58
N ALA A 8 21.48 -36.14 14.57
CA ALA A 8 21.20 -35.32 13.41
C ALA A 8 22.00 -35.87 12.22
N ALA A 9 21.30 -36.27 11.15
CA ALA A 9 21.95 -36.71 9.93
C ALA A 9 22.95 -35.63 9.45
N GLN A 10 24.14 -36.04 9.02
CA GLN A 10 25.11 -35.09 8.47
C GLN A 10 24.50 -34.35 7.27
N PRO A 11 24.71 -33.03 7.16
CA PRO A 11 24.18 -32.26 6.04
C PRO A 11 24.82 -32.69 4.72
N PHE A 12 24.05 -32.68 3.64
CA PHE A 12 24.57 -32.91 2.30
C PHE A 12 25.49 -31.76 1.88
N THR A 13 26.66 -32.09 1.34
CA THR A 13 27.66 -31.14 0.83
C THR A 13 28.08 -31.43 -0.61
N ASP A 14 27.44 -32.40 -1.27
CA ASP A 14 27.68 -32.84 -2.65
C ASP A 14 26.34 -32.95 -3.39
N TYR A 15 26.29 -32.36 -4.58
CA TYR A 15 25.06 -32.25 -5.35
C TYR A 15 24.59 -33.60 -5.90
N ALA A 16 25.51 -34.44 -6.36
CA ALA A 16 25.18 -35.75 -6.90
C ALA A 16 24.61 -36.68 -5.82
N ALA A 17 25.19 -36.66 -4.60
CA ALA A 17 24.67 -37.40 -3.46
C ALA A 17 23.26 -36.94 -3.06
N LEU A 18 23.00 -35.62 -3.08
CA LEU A 18 21.67 -35.09 -2.83
C LEU A 18 20.66 -35.52 -3.91
N GLN A 19 21.03 -35.44 -5.19
CA GLN A 19 20.17 -35.90 -6.28
C GLN A 19 19.86 -37.40 -6.18
N GLN A 20 20.84 -38.22 -5.81
CA GLN A 20 20.64 -39.64 -5.57
C GLN A 20 19.64 -39.86 -4.42
N PHE A 21 19.79 -39.14 -3.31
CA PHE A 21 18.82 -39.18 -2.22
C PHE A 21 17.42 -38.78 -2.67
N LEU A 22 17.27 -37.68 -3.41
CA LEU A 22 15.98 -37.23 -3.92
C LEU A 22 15.33 -38.26 -4.87
N ALA A 23 16.13 -39.00 -5.64
CA ALA A 23 15.65 -40.07 -6.51
C ALA A 23 15.13 -41.30 -5.73
N THR A 24 15.48 -41.45 -4.44
CA THR A 24 14.94 -42.49 -3.57
C THR A 24 13.55 -42.15 -3.02
N LEU A 25 13.13 -40.89 -3.08
CA LEU A 25 11.80 -40.47 -2.66
C LEU A 25 10.75 -41.07 -3.62
N PRO A 26 9.52 -41.36 -3.14
CA PRO A 26 8.44 -41.83 -4.01
C PRO A 26 8.22 -40.86 -5.19
N PRO A 27 7.85 -41.33 -6.39
CA PRO A 27 7.47 -40.43 -7.47
C PRO A 27 6.19 -39.66 -7.11
N PRO A 28 6.00 -38.42 -7.61
CA PRO A 28 4.76 -37.68 -7.41
C PRO A 28 3.54 -38.48 -7.89
N ALA A 29 2.47 -38.48 -7.10
CA ALA A 29 1.22 -39.13 -7.48
C ALA A 29 0.61 -38.49 -8.74
N PRO A 30 -0.26 -39.19 -9.49
CA PRO A 30 -0.93 -38.60 -10.66
C PRO A 30 -1.62 -37.27 -10.33
N GLY A 31 -1.41 -36.26 -11.18
CA GLY A 31 -1.94 -34.90 -10.98
C GLY A 31 -1.13 -34.02 -10.02
N LYS A 32 -0.10 -34.57 -9.37
CA LYS A 32 0.83 -33.82 -8.53
C LYS A 32 2.16 -33.57 -9.23
N VAL A 33 2.84 -32.52 -8.81
CA VAL A 33 4.20 -32.20 -9.22
C VAL A 33 5.10 -31.97 -8.00
N ARG A 34 6.39 -32.20 -8.20
CA ARG A 34 7.41 -31.96 -7.18
C ARG A 34 7.98 -30.55 -7.30
N VAL A 35 7.97 -29.82 -6.19
CA VAL A 35 8.58 -28.49 -6.08
C VAL A 35 9.43 -28.38 -4.83
N TYR A 36 10.29 -27.37 -4.80
CA TYR A 36 11.33 -27.20 -3.80
C TYR A 36 11.27 -25.83 -3.15
N ARG A 37 11.71 -25.73 -1.90
CA ARG A 37 11.97 -24.46 -1.22
C ARG A 37 13.27 -24.55 -0.44
N GLY A 38 14.14 -23.57 -0.61
CA GLY A 38 15.34 -23.40 0.20
C GLY A 38 15.12 -22.42 1.33
N GLN A 39 15.69 -22.69 2.50
CA GLN A 39 15.78 -21.74 3.60
C GLN A 39 17.12 -21.88 4.32
N SER A 40 17.68 -20.75 4.79
CA SER A 40 18.89 -20.73 5.62
C SER A 40 18.64 -21.14 7.08
N LYS A 41 17.38 -21.41 7.46
CA LYS A 41 16.95 -21.82 8.79
C LYS A 41 15.85 -22.87 8.68
N ASN A 42 15.78 -23.76 9.67
CA ASN A 42 14.67 -24.71 9.78
C ASN A 42 13.50 -24.07 10.53
N TYR A 43 12.32 -24.08 9.91
CA TYR A 43 11.09 -23.61 10.51
C TYR A 43 10.25 -24.79 11.02
N PRO A 44 9.69 -24.70 12.25
CA PRO A 44 8.83 -25.75 12.80
C PRO A 44 7.45 -25.83 12.11
N GLN A 45 7.03 -24.74 11.48
CA GLN A 45 5.80 -24.63 10.69
C GLN A 45 6.12 -23.98 9.35
N ILE A 46 5.38 -24.35 8.31
CA ILE A 46 5.58 -23.80 6.96
C ILE A 46 4.42 -22.86 6.66
N LEU A 47 4.63 -21.58 6.96
CA LEU A 47 3.63 -20.53 6.83
C LEU A 47 4.04 -19.50 5.77
N ALA A 48 3.09 -19.18 4.87
CA ALA A 48 3.13 -17.96 4.06
C ALA A 48 3.21 -16.72 4.95
N SER A 49 3.73 -15.62 4.40
CA SER A 49 3.92 -14.38 5.17
C SER A 49 2.61 -13.85 5.75
N GLY A 50 1.53 -13.87 4.98
CA GLY A 50 0.19 -13.44 5.41
C GLY A 50 -0.47 -14.35 6.46
N ALA A 51 0.05 -15.55 6.71
CA ALA A 51 -0.44 -16.44 7.77
C ALA A 51 0.33 -16.30 9.08
N ARG A 52 1.36 -15.45 9.14
CA ARG A 52 2.18 -15.28 10.35
C ARG A 52 1.48 -14.38 11.36
N PRO A 53 1.73 -14.56 12.67
CA PRO A 53 1.10 -13.75 13.72
C PRO A 53 1.40 -12.25 13.62
N VAL A 54 2.57 -11.90 13.07
CA VAL A 54 2.95 -10.51 12.81
C VAL A 54 2.62 -10.21 11.36
N GLN A 55 1.48 -9.55 11.15
CA GLN A 55 1.16 -8.99 9.85
C GLN A 55 2.07 -7.79 9.60
N PRO A 56 2.62 -7.63 8.40
CA PRO A 56 3.25 -6.38 8.03
C PRO A 56 2.21 -5.24 8.16
N PRO A 57 2.62 -4.04 8.59
CA PRO A 57 1.74 -2.88 8.51
C PRO A 57 1.26 -2.70 7.06
N ASN A 58 0.02 -2.22 6.89
CA ASN A 58 -0.51 -1.76 5.61
C ASN A 58 -0.87 -2.84 4.57
N VAL A 59 -1.30 -4.04 4.98
CA VAL A 59 -1.88 -5.05 4.04
C VAL A 59 -3.05 -4.50 3.22
N SER A 60 -3.84 -3.57 3.77
CA SER A 60 -4.90 -2.88 3.03
C SER A 60 -4.37 -1.99 1.90
N LEU A 61 -3.21 -1.35 2.07
CA LEU A 61 -2.53 -0.61 1.00
C LEU A 61 -1.99 -1.58 -0.06
N PHE A 62 -1.62 -2.81 0.32
CA PHE A 62 -1.21 -3.83 -0.63
C PHE A 62 -2.33 -4.21 -1.61
N ASP A 63 -3.50 -4.58 -1.09
CA ASP A 63 -4.66 -4.90 -1.93
C ASP A 63 -5.09 -3.70 -2.78
N PHE A 64 -4.94 -2.49 -2.24
CA PHE A 64 -5.28 -1.28 -2.96
C PHE A 64 -4.29 -0.96 -4.09
N ALA A 65 -2.99 -0.96 -3.83
CA ALA A 65 -1.99 -0.66 -4.84
C ALA A 65 -1.95 -1.73 -5.94
N THR A 66 -2.18 -3.00 -5.61
CA THR A 66 -2.37 -4.06 -6.62
C THR A 66 -3.60 -3.80 -7.50
N ARG A 67 -4.67 -3.22 -6.95
CA ARG A 67 -5.84 -2.77 -7.73
C ARG A 67 -5.54 -1.61 -8.66
N ILE A 68 -4.74 -0.63 -8.25
CA ILE A 68 -4.27 0.44 -9.15
C ILE A 68 -3.52 -0.18 -10.33
N VAL A 69 -2.55 -1.07 -10.07
CA VAL A 69 -1.77 -1.73 -11.12
C VAL A 69 -2.68 -2.54 -12.05
N ALA A 70 -3.71 -3.21 -11.52
CA ALA A 70 -4.67 -3.95 -12.32
C ALA A 70 -5.45 -3.02 -13.28
N GLN A 71 -5.85 -1.84 -12.81
CA GLN A 71 -6.56 -0.87 -13.63
C GLN A 71 -5.67 -0.26 -14.72
N ASP A 72 -4.42 0.08 -14.41
CA ASP A 72 -3.43 0.52 -15.40
C ASP A 72 -3.25 -0.53 -16.52
N LEU A 73 -3.11 -1.81 -16.14
CA LEU A 73 -2.99 -2.90 -17.12
C LEU A 73 -4.23 -3.07 -18.00
N LEU A 74 -5.44 -2.82 -17.46
CA LEU A 74 -6.68 -2.83 -18.26
C LEU A 74 -6.78 -1.68 -19.26
N GLN A 75 -6.09 -0.56 -19.02
CA GLN A 75 -6.05 0.56 -19.97
C GLN A 75 -5.01 0.35 -21.08
N GLN A 76 -4.03 -0.52 -20.85
CA GLN A 76 -3.03 -0.90 -21.84
C GLN A 76 -3.61 -1.94 -22.82
N PRO A 77 -3.06 -2.07 -24.04
CA PRO A 77 -3.42 -3.14 -24.98
C PRO A 77 -2.83 -4.48 -24.53
N VAL A 78 -3.15 -4.88 -23.30
CA VAL A 78 -2.87 -6.20 -22.72
C VAL A 78 -4.02 -7.12 -23.14
N ASP A 79 -3.77 -8.43 -23.22
CA ASP A 79 -4.71 -9.47 -23.67
C ASP A 79 -6.18 -9.16 -23.31
N ALA A 80 -7.02 -8.97 -24.34
CA ALA A 80 -8.38 -8.46 -24.20
C ALA A 80 -9.33 -9.40 -23.40
N ASP A 81 -8.85 -10.60 -23.06
CA ASP A 81 -9.62 -11.65 -22.39
C ASP A 81 -9.39 -11.70 -20.86
N LEU A 82 -8.56 -10.81 -20.29
CA LEU A 82 -8.29 -10.80 -18.85
C LEU A 82 -9.30 -9.95 -18.07
N GLU A 83 -10.17 -10.60 -17.30
CA GLU A 83 -11.06 -9.92 -16.36
C GLU A 83 -10.30 -9.36 -15.14
N LEU A 84 -10.83 -8.31 -14.51
CA LEU A 84 -10.22 -7.66 -13.33
C LEU A 84 -9.90 -8.65 -12.20
N ASN A 85 -10.77 -9.62 -11.93
CA ASN A 85 -10.54 -10.61 -10.87
C ASN A 85 -9.34 -11.52 -11.19
N MET A 86 -9.16 -11.89 -12.45
CA MET A 86 -7.99 -12.67 -12.88
C MET A 86 -6.71 -11.85 -12.78
N LEU A 87 -6.75 -10.57 -13.16
CA LEU A 87 -5.61 -9.67 -13.00
C LEU A 87 -5.22 -9.53 -11.53
N MET A 88 -6.18 -9.26 -10.65
CA MET A 88 -5.93 -9.15 -9.21
C MET A 88 -5.27 -10.41 -8.65
N PHE A 89 -5.77 -11.59 -9.03
CA PHE A 89 -5.18 -12.87 -8.62
C PHE A 89 -3.70 -12.97 -9.03
N TRP A 90 -3.39 -12.74 -10.31
CA TRP A 90 -2.01 -12.88 -10.81
C TRP A 90 -1.08 -11.77 -10.34
N ILE A 91 -1.57 -10.54 -10.14
CA ILE A 91 -0.78 -9.43 -9.58
C ILE A 91 -0.37 -9.77 -8.15
N GLN A 92 -1.30 -10.25 -7.30
CA GLN A 92 -0.97 -10.66 -5.94
C GLN A 92 0.04 -11.81 -5.93
N ALA A 93 -0.11 -12.77 -6.84
CA ALA A 93 0.83 -13.88 -6.99
C ALA A 93 2.24 -13.39 -7.36
N VAL A 94 2.37 -12.56 -8.40
CA VAL A 94 3.66 -12.00 -8.81
C VAL A 94 4.26 -11.11 -7.72
N ALA A 95 3.46 -10.24 -7.11
CA ALA A 95 3.90 -9.32 -6.05
C ALA A 95 4.47 -10.05 -4.82
N GLN A 96 3.98 -11.24 -4.48
CA GLN A 96 4.52 -12.05 -3.38
C GLN A 96 6.01 -12.37 -3.58
N HIS A 97 6.46 -12.56 -4.82
CA HIS A 97 7.88 -12.78 -5.07
C HIS A 97 8.69 -11.52 -4.79
N TYR A 98 8.12 -10.32 -4.88
CA TYR A 98 8.82 -9.07 -4.61
C TYR A 98 8.72 -8.61 -3.15
N GLY A 99 7.83 -9.16 -2.34
CA GLY A 99 7.63 -8.70 -0.98
C GLY A 99 6.76 -9.62 -0.13
N PRO A 100 6.88 -9.56 1.20
CA PRO A 100 5.96 -10.27 2.08
C PRO A 100 4.58 -9.60 2.06
N SER A 101 3.49 -10.36 2.07
CA SER A 101 2.14 -9.97 2.56
C SER A 101 1.05 -10.92 2.05
N SER A 102 1.36 -11.82 1.12
CA SER A 102 0.33 -12.70 0.56
C SER A 102 0.14 -13.98 1.37
N TRP A 103 -0.94 -14.67 1.03
CA TRP A 103 -1.28 -16.02 1.48
C TRP A 103 -0.58 -17.12 0.68
N TYR A 104 0.49 -16.78 -0.04
CA TYR A 104 1.27 -17.73 -0.81
C TYR A 104 2.66 -17.97 -0.20
N LEU A 105 3.13 -19.21 -0.33
CA LEU A 105 4.48 -19.63 -0.01
C LEU A 105 5.31 -19.76 -1.29
N ASP A 106 6.38 -18.98 -1.41
CA ASP A 106 7.34 -19.10 -2.54
C ASP A 106 7.98 -20.49 -2.61
N VAL A 107 7.85 -21.14 -3.76
CA VAL A 107 8.52 -22.40 -4.10
C VAL A 107 9.08 -22.32 -5.52
N THR A 108 9.82 -23.33 -5.95
CA THR A 108 10.43 -23.36 -7.27
C THR A 108 10.45 -24.77 -7.85
N HIS A 109 10.33 -24.87 -9.18
CA HIS A 109 10.60 -26.11 -9.91
C HIS A 109 12.11 -26.45 -9.98
N SER A 110 12.99 -25.52 -9.63
CA SER A 110 14.44 -25.69 -9.71
C SER A 110 15.05 -26.09 -8.37
N LEU A 111 15.59 -27.32 -8.31
CA LEU A 111 16.43 -27.75 -7.18
C LEU A 111 17.60 -26.78 -6.96
N ASP A 112 18.22 -26.33 -8.05
CA ASP A 112 19.38 -25.43 -8.04
C ASP A 112 19.04 -24.09 -7.37
N MET A 113 17.89 -23.51 -7.73
CA MET A 113 17.44 -22.26 -7.12
C MET A 113 17.07 -22.45 -5.64
N ALA A 114 16.43 -23.57 -5.30
CA ALA A 114 16.16 -23.90 -3.90
C ALA A 114 17.46 -24.06 -3.10
N LEU A 115 18.50 -24.68 -3.66
CA LEU A 115 19.80 -24.76 -3.01
C LEU A 115 20.46 -23.38 -2.88
N TRP A 116 20.33 -22.51 -3.88
CA TRP A 116 20.82 -21.14 -3.79
C TRP A 116 20.20 -20.42 -2.57
N PHE A 117 18.88 -20.47 -2.40
CA PHE A 117 18.20 -19.88 -1.23
C PHE A 117 18.53 -20.56 0.11
N ALA A 118 18.78 -21.87 0.11
CA ALA A 118 19.16 -22.60 1.32
C ALA A 118 20.58 -22.22 1.79
N LEU A 119 21.49 -21.98 0.83
CA LEU A 119 22.91 -21.79 1.08
C LEU A 119 23.34 -20.32 1.04
N HIS A 120 22.45 -19.38 0.71
CA HIS A 120 22.70 -17.95 0.80
C HIS A 120 21.87 -17.32 1.93
N ALA A 121 22.55 -16.79 2.94
CA ALA A 121 21.93 -16.08 4.05
C ALA A 121 21.62 -14.63 3.65
N ALA A 122 20.39 -14.20 3.90
CA ALA A 122 20.01 -12.80 3.77
C ALA A 122 20.64 -11.96 4.90
N GLU A 123 21.16 -10.80 4.54
CA GLU A 123 21.71 -9.78 5.43
C GLU A 123 20.99 -8.46 5.14
N ASN A 124 20.40 -7.87 6.19
CA ASN A 124 19.76 -6.56 6.09
C ASN A 124 20.81 -5.45 6.21
N LYS A 125 20.75 -4.49 5.28
CA LYS A 125 21.55 -3.27 5.29
C LYS A 125 20.61 -2.07 5.36
N LYS A 126 20.84 -1.21 6.35
CA LYS A 126 20.10 0.05 6.46
C LYS A 126 20.68 1.05 5.48
N VAL A 127 19.80 1.73 4.76
CA VAL A 127 20.13 2.80 3.83
C VAL A 127 19.30 4.01 4.23
N TYR A 128 19.93 5.17 4.26
CA TYR A 128 19.28 6.44 4.58
C TYR A 128 19.16 7.25 3.31
N ILE A 129 17.93 7.57 2.91
CA ILE A 129 17.64 8.26 1.66
C ILE A 129 16.96 9.60 1.98
N PRO A 130 17.59 10.74 1.69
CA PRO A 130 16.95 12.04 1.80
C PRO A 130 16.05 12.27 0.58
N TYR A 131 14.83 12.73 0.83
CA TYR A 131 13.88 13.09 -0.20
C TYR A 131 13.51 14.56 -0.08
N GLY A 132 13.80 15.34 -1.11
CA GLY A 132 13.54 16.79 -1.17
C GLY A 132 13.74 17.39 -2.56
N PRO A 133 13.50 18.70 -2.72
CA PRO A 133 13.39 19.39 -4.01
C PRO A 133 14.74 19.66 -4.71
N GLY A 134 15.87 19.16 -4.20
CA GLY A 134 17.20 19.47 -4.71
C GLY A 134 18.13 18.26 -4.84
N ASP A 135 19.16 18.41 -5.68
CA ASP A 135 20.17 17.35 -5.91
C ASP A 135 21.08 17.09 -4.71
N LYS A 136 21.07 17.99 -3.72
CA LYS A 136 21.90 17.91 -2.52
C LYS A 136 21.01 17.79 -1.30
N ALA A 137 21.38 16.88 -0.40
CA ALA A 137 20.69 16.70 0.85
C ALA A 137 20.68 17.99 1.69
N ASP A 138 19.50 18.45 2.07
CA ASP A 138 19.25 19.60 2.92
C ASP A 138 18.29 19.21 4.07
N PRO A 139 18.78 19.11 5.32
CA PRO A 139 17.96 18.73 6.47
C PRO A 139 16.77 19.66 6.77
N SER A 140 16.75 20.87 6.21
CA SER A 140 15.65 21.83 6.42
C SER A 140 14.47 21.62 5.48
N THR A 141 14.70 20.96 4.33
CA THR A 141 13.66 20.69 3.33
C THR A 141 13.36 19.20 3.17
N ASP A 142 14.35 18.36 3.45
CA ASP A 142 14.31 16.95 3.12
C ASP A 142 13.68 16.11 4.22
N ILE A 143 12.95 15.08 3.80
CA ILE A 143 12.47 14.02 4.67
C ILE A 143 13.43 12.86 4.56
N LEU A 144 13.98 12.43 5.70
CA LEU A 144 14.86 11.29 5.74
C LEU A 144 14.03 10.00 5.82
N SER A 145 14.23 9.10 4.87
CA SER A 145 13.70 7.76 4.93
C SER A 145 14.77 6.75 5.36
N THR A 146 14.38 5.82 6.21
CA THR A 146 15.21 4.67 6.60
C THR A 146 14.69 3.43 5.88
N GLU A 147 15.45 2.96 4.90
CA GLU A 147 15.11 1.75 4.14
C GLU A 147 15.98 0.57 4.56
N THR A 148 15.41 -0.64 4.48
CA THR A 148 16.15 -1.89 4.67
C THR A 148 16.34 -2.59 3.34
N TRP A 149 17.59 -2.66 2.89
CA TRP A 149 17.97 -3.35 1.67
C TRP A 149 18.55 -4.72 2.00
N LEU A 150 18.23 -5.73 1.20
CA LEU A 150 18.69 -7.10 1.39
C LEU A 150 19.92 -7.38 0.53
N ARG A 151 20.94 -7.96 1.16
CA ARG A 151 22.06 -8.60 0.48
C ARG A 151 22.02 -10.10 0.78
N PHE A 152 22.55 -10.92 -0.12
CA PHE A 152 22.79 -12.34 0.12
C PHE A 152 24.28 -12.64 0.19
N GLN A 153 24.66 -13.53 1.11
CA GLN A 153 26.04 -14.02 1.25
C GLN A 153 26.04 -15.52 1.50
N PRO A 154 27.13 -16.25 1.17
CA PRO A 154 27.28 -17.65 1.56
C PRO A 154 27.01 -17.90 3.05
N ALA A 155 26.02 -18.74 3.33
CA ALA A 155 25.63 -19.13 4.69
C ALA A 155 26.78 -19.83 5.43
N GLN A 156 26.97 -19.49 6.70
CA GLN A 156 28.00 -20.11 7.56
C GLN A 156 27.47 -21.32 8.35
N VAL A 157 26.16 -21.56 8.26
CA VAL A 157 25.44 -22.63 8.96
C VAL A 157 24.68 -23.47 7.94
N PRO A 158 24.35 -24.73 8.25
CA PRO A 158 23.54 -25.56 7.36
C PRO A 158 22.20 -24.90 7.02
N GLY A 159 21.85 -24.93 5.74
CA GLY A 159 20.53 -24.63 5.24
C GLY A 159 19.63 -25.86 5.23
N TYR A 160 18.39 -25.66 4.78
CA TYR A 160 17.35 -26.67 4.72
C TYR A 160 16.63 -26.62 3.38
N LEU A 161 16.54 -27.78 2.75
CA LEU A 161 15.76 -28.02 1.53
C LEU A 161 14.45 -28.70 1.92
N TYR A 162 13.35 -28.05 1.57
CA TYR A 162 11.99 -28.58 1.69
C TYR A 162 11.54 -29.11 0.33
N VAL A 163 10.88 -30.27 0.35
CA VAL A 163 10.43 -30.98 -0.86
C VAL A 163 8.95 -31.26 -0.73
N PHE A 164 8.16 -30.81 -1.71
CA PHE A 164 6.71 -30.90 -1.70
C PHE A 164 6.22 -31.65 -2.92
N ASP A 165 5.19 -32.48 -2.75
CA ASP A 165 4.43 -33.09 -3.85
C ASP A 165 2.98 -32.60 -3.80
N VAL A 166 2.64 -31.70 -4.71
CA VAL A 166 1.45 -30.83 -4.63
C VAL A 166 0.61 -30.91 -5.90
N PRO A 167 -0.73 -30.80 -5.81
CA PRO A 167 -1.59 -30.71 -6.97
C PRO A 167 -1.33 -29.40 -7.74
N LYS A 168 -1.41 -29.45 -9.07
CA LYS A 168 -1.44 -28.23 -9.87
C LYS A 168 -2.81 -27.55 -9.76
N TYR A 169 -2.81 -26.24 -9.58
CA TYR A 169 -4.02 -25.46 -9.73
C TYR A 169 -4.54 -25.58 -11.17
N SER A 170 -5.84 -25.85 -11.32
CA SER A 170 -6.53 -25.77 -12.61
C SER A 170 -7.47 -24.57 -12.60
N SER A 171 -7.40 -23.72 -13.63
CA SER A 171 -8.15 -22.45 -13.76
C SER A 171 -9.69 -22.57 -13.66
N ALA A 172 -10.24 -23.79 -13.59
CA ALA A 172 -11.67 -24.06 -13.50
C ALA A 172 -12.27 -23.98 -12.08
N GLY A 173 -11.48 -23.66 -11.04
CA GLY A 173 -11.96 -23.63 -9.64
C GLY A 173 -11.28 -22.58 -8.75
N SER A 174 -11.70 -22.53 -7.48
CA SER A 174 -11.03 -21.75 -6.43
C SER A 174 -9.72 -22.42 -6.03
N VAL A 175 -8.66 -21.64 -5.81
CA VAL A 175 -7.37 -22.16 -5.33
C VAL A 175 -7.53 -22.74 -3.92
N ALA A 176 -7.18 -24.00 -3.73
CA ALA A 176 -7.25 -24.69 -2.46
C ALA A 176 -5.92 -24.64 -1.69
N HIS A 177 -5.97 -24.92 -0.38
CA HIS A 177 -4.76 -25.09 0.43
C HIS A 177 -3.86 -26.18 -0.19
N GLY A 178 -2.59 -25.86 -0.40
CA GLY A 178 -1.59 -26.76 -0.98
C GLY A 178 -1.59 -26.82 -2.51
N ASP A 179 -2.49 -26.12 -3.19
CA ASP A 179 -2.45 -26.02 -4.66
C ASP A 179 -1.22 -25.22 -5.11
N LEU A 180 -0.58 -25.71 -6.18
CA LEU A 180 0.52 -25.04 -6.86
C LEU A 180 -0.02 -24.06 -7.90
N VAL A 181 0.25 -22.78 -7.71
CA VAL A 181 0.09 -21.72 -8.72
C VAL A 181 1.43 -21.58 -9.45
N ASP A 182 1.46 -22.03 -10.71
CA ASP A 182 2.66 -22.02 -11.55
C ASP A 182 2.73 -20.74 -12.39
N LEU A 183 3.72 -19.89 -12.12
CA LEU A 183 3.83 -18.59 -12.79
C LEU A 183 4.33 -18.70 -14.23
N ALA A 184 4.89 -19.85 -14.62
CA ALA A 184 5.19 -20.12 -16.02
C ALA A 184 3.92 -20.37 -16.86
N GLU A 185 2.81 -20.74 -16.22
CA GLU A 185 1.51 -20.96 -16.86
C GLU A 185 0.60 -19.70 -16.78
N ALA A 186 1.10 -18.61 -16.20
CA ALA A 186 0.39 -17.33 -16.11
C ALA A 186 0.26 -16.63 -17.47
N PRO A 187 -0.71 -15.71 -17.65
CA PRO A 187 -0.81 -14.90 -18.85
C PRO A 187 0.51 -14.18 -19.18
N PRO A 188 0.80 -13.91 -20.48
CA PRO A 188 2.13 -13.46 -20.93
C PRO A 188 2.70 -12.27 -20.16
N VAL A 189 1.86 -11.30 -19.79
CA VAL A 189 2.28 -10.12 -19.03
C VAL A 189 2.93 -10.47 -17.68
N PHE A 190 2.54 -11.59 -17.07
CA PHE A 190 3.09 -12.08 -15.81
C PHE A 190 4.24 -13.07 -16.03
N SER A 191 4.05 -14.04 -16.92
CA SER A 191 5.04 -15.11 -17.18
C SER A 191 6.29 -14.60 -17.91
N SER A 192 6.25 -13.42 -18.52
CA SER A 192 7.41 -12.75 -19.12
C SER A 192 8.33 -12.05 -18.11
N SER A 193 8.00 -12.02 -16.81
CA SER A 193 8.86 -11.42 -15.79
C SER A 193 10.22 -12.14 -15.73
N HIS A 194 11.31 -11.38 -15.86
CA HIS A 194 12.67 -11.90 -15.84
C HIS A 194 12.99 -12.62 -14.52
N ARG A 195 12.52 -12.08 -13.39
CA ARG A 195 12.66 -12.71 -12.09
C ARG A 195 11.92 -14.03 -12.01
N MET A 196 10.68 -14.10 -12.51
CA MET A 196 9.89 -15.33 -12.45
C MET A 196 10.56 -16.45 -13.24
N GLN A 197 11.13 -16.10 -14.39
CA GLN A 197 11.91 -17.03 -15.22
C GLN A 197 13.23 -17.44 -14.57
N ALA A 198 13.99 -16.50 -14.02
CA ALA A 198 15.26 -16.77 -13.34
C ALA A 198 15.09 -17.74 -12.16
N GLN A 199 14.01 -17.55 -11.40
CA GLN A 199 13.71 -18.34 -10.21
C GLN A 199 12.92 -19.62 -10.50
N LYS A 200 12.40 -19.82 -11.71
CA LYS A 200 11.38 -20.83 -12.03
C LYS A 200 10.27 -20.82 -10.97
N ALA A 201 9.75 -19.61 -10.76
CA ALA A 201 8.95 -19.22 -9.61
C ALA A 201 7.56 -19.89 -9.62
N CYS A 202 7.18 -20.43 -8.47
CA CYS A 202 5.84 -20.95 -8.22
C CYS A 202 5.41 -20.62 -6.80
N LEU A 203 4.13 -20.81 -6.51
CA LEU A 203 3.54 -20.49 -5.22
C LEU A 203 2.69 -21.65 -4.73
N LEU A 204 2.78 -21.98 -3.44
CA LEU A 204 1.78 -22.81 -2.77
C LEU A 204 0.77 -21.93 -2.06
N ALA A 205 -0.51 -22.16 -2.33
CA ALA A 205 -1.57 -21.44 -1.64
C ALA A 205 -1.75 -21.94 -0.20
N CYS A 206 -1.70 -21.02 0.77
CA CYS A 206 -2.17 -21.28 2.12
C CYS A 206 -3.67 -20.95 2.20
N GLY A 207 -4.40 -21.72 3.01
CA GLY A 207 -5.76 -21.32 3.40
C GLY A 207 -5.75 -19.99 4.15
N THR A 208 -6.83 -19.22 4.03
CA THR A 208 -7.01 -17.92 4.73
C THR A 208 -7.31 -18.09 6.22
N ASP A 209 -7.63 -19.31 6.67
CA ASP A 209 -7.73 -19.67 8.09
C ASP A 209 -6.31 -19.90 8.66
N PRO A 210 -5.81 -19.04 9.57
CA PRO A 210 -4.48 -19.18 10.14
C PRO A 210 -4.27 -20.51 10.87
N GLN A 211 -5.34 -21.15 11.38
CA GLN A 211 -5.25 -22.45 12.03
C GLN A 211 -5.03 -23.62 11.04
N ARG A 212 -5.25 -23.37 9.75
CA ARG A 212 -5.12 -24.33 8.64
C ARG A 212 -4.15 -23.84 7.57
N ALA A 213 -3.30 -22.88 7.90
CA ALA A 213 -2.35 -22.28 6.95
C ALA A 213 -0.99 -22.99 6.89
N ASP A 214 -0.72 -23.91 7.81
CA ASP A 214 0.53 -24.68 7.86
C ASP A 214 0.60 -25.72 6.73
N LEU A 215 1.56 -25.55 5.82
CA LEU A 215 1.80 -26.41 4.67
C LEU A 215 2.73 -27.60 4.97
N SER A 216 3.00 -27.89 6.25
CA SER A 216 3.88 -28.99 6.67
C SER A 216 3.34 -30.36 6.25
N ASP A 217 2.03 -30.50 6.06
CA ASP A 217 1.37 -31.72 5.56
C ASP A 217 1.64 -31.99 4.07
N CYS A 218 2.07 -30.97 3.32
CA CYS A 218 2.43 -31.08 1.91
C CYS A 218 3.87 -31.60 1.68
N LEU A 219 4.67 -31.74 2.74
CA LEU A 219 6.04 -32.27 2.65
C LEU A 219 6.04 -33.77 2.38
N ILE A 220 6.89 -34.20 1.44
CA ILE A 220 7.10 -35.64 1.18
C ILE A 220 8.17 -36.26 2.09
N THR A 221 8.98 -35.43 2.74
CA THR A 221 10.07 -35.84 3.63
C THR A 221 10.33 -34.75 4.67
N PRO A 222 10.86 -35.09 5.86
CA PRO A 222 11.42 -34.08 6.76
C PRO A 222 12.45 -33.19 6.03
N PRO A 223 12.61 -31.92 6.45
CA PRO A 223 13.53 -30.98 5.82
C PRO A 223 14.95 -31.55 5.72
N ILE A 224 15.52 -31.51 4.52
CA ILE A 224 16.83 -32.08 4.23
C ILE A 224 17.89 -31.04 4.57
N SER A 225 18.82 -31.36 5.46
CA SER A 225 19.91 -30.44 5.80
C SER A 225 20.98 -30.43 4.70
N VAL A 226 21.37 -29.23 4.25
CA VAL A 226 22.35 -28.99 3.20
C VAL A 226 23.39 -27.97 3.69
N ASN A 227 24.62 -28.04 3.20
CA ASN A 227 25.67 -27.10 3.60
C ASN A 227 26.68 -26.83 2.47
N TRP A 228 27.43 -25.73 2.59
CA TRP A 228 28.58 -25.47 1.73
C TRP A 228 29.62 -26.61 1.84
N PRO A 229 30.35 -26.93 0.77
CA PRO A 229 30.39 -26.22 -0.51
C PRO A 229 29.27 -26.58 -1.50
N MET A 230 28.49 -27.63 -1.24
CA MET A 230 27.54 -28.24 -2.19
C MET A 230 28.19 -28.45 -3.58
N ALA A 231 29.27 -29.23 -3.60
CA ALA A 231 30.11 -29.41 -4.76
C ALA A 231 29.32 -29.93 -5.98
N GLY A 232 29.57 -29.32 -7.14
CA GLY A 232 28.93 -29.69 -8.41
C GLY A 232 27.50 -29.16 -8.60
N ALA A 233 26.93 -28.40 -7.65
CA ALA A 233 25.61 -27.78 -7.84
C ALA A 233 25.67 -26.66 -8.89
N PRO A 234 24.88 -26.74 -9.96
CA PRO A 234 24.84 -25.70 -10.97
C PRO A 234 24.18 -24.43 -10.41
N GLY A 235 24.70 -23.26 -10.77
CA GLY A 235 24.10 -21.97 -10.43
C GLY A 235 24.19 -21.56 -8.96
N LEU A 236 24.96 -22.26 -8.13
CA LEU A 236 25.24 -21.84 -6.76
C LEU A 236 26.12 -20.57 -6.71
N ASP A 237 26.85 -20.30 -7.79
CA ASP A 237 27.69 -19.12 -8.02
C ASP A 237 26.94 -17.91 -8.60
N ARG A 238 25.62 -18.04 -8.84
CA ARG A 238 24.79 -16.93 -9.32
C ARG A 238 24.86 -15.74 -8.37
N THR A 239 24.99 -14.56 -8.97
CA THR A 239 24.96 -13.29 -8.25
C THR A 239 23.53 -12.93 -7.82
N ILE A 240 23.41 -11.92 -6.96
CA ILE A 240 22.10 -11.35 -6.59
C ILE A 240 21.35 -10.88 -7.84
N ASP A 241 22.04 -10.24 -8.79
CA ASP A 241 21.41 -9.70 -10.00
C ASP A 241 20.93 -10.80 -10.97
N ASP A 242 21.55 -11.99 -10.94
CA ASP A 242 21.09 -13.15 -11.71
C ASP A 242 19.79 -13.73 -11.17
N VAL A 243 19.58 -13.65 -9.84
CA VAL A 243 18.40 -14.19 -9.15
C VAL A 243 17.30 -13.15 -8.99
N PHE A 244 17.67 -11.88 -8.84
CA PHE A 244 16.80 -10.72 -8.63
C PHE A 244 17.17 -9.62 -9.64
N PRO A 245 16.80 -9.78 -10.92
CA PRO A 245 17.12 -8.78 -11.93
C PRO A 245 16.59 -7.39 -11.54
N GLY A 246 17.43 -6.36 -11.70
CA GLY A 246 17.08 -4.98 -11.36
C GLY A 246 15.98 -4.38 -12.24
N PRO A 247 15.45 -3.20 -11.90
CA PRO A 247 14.30 -2.59 -12.59
C PRO A 247 14.59 -2.17 -14.04
N ALA A 248 15.86 -2.09 -14.45
CA ALA A 248 16.25 -1.90 -15.84
C ALA A 248 15.96 -3.14 -16.72
N ILE A 249 15.84 -4.33 -16.11
CA ILE A 249 15.64 -5.61 -16.79
C ILE A 249 14.25 -6.14 -16.49
N ASP A 250 13.82 -6.12 -15.22
CA ASP A 250 12.49 -6.60 -14.84
C ASP A 250 11.46 -5.48 -14.73
N GLU A 251 10.51 -5.49 -15.66
CA GLU A 251 9.37 -4.60 -15.72
C GLU A 251 8.53 -4.63 -14.45
N TRP A 252 8.30 -5.81 -13.86
CA TRP A 252 7.49 -5.93 -12.65
C TRP A 252 8.19 -5.31 -11.45
N TYR A 253 9.51 -5.49 -11.33
CA TYR A 253 10.25 -4.85 -10.26
C TYR A 253 10.19 -3.33 -10.39
N ARG A 254 10.36 -2.81 -11.61
CA ARG A 254 10.24 -1.38 -11.90
C ARG A 254 8.86 -0.85 -11.55
N ARG A 255 7.79 -1.49 -12.04
CA ARG A 255 6.40 -1.08 -11.79
C ARG A 255 6.11 -0.97 -10.30
N LEU A 256 6.57 -1.92 -9.50
CA LEU A 256 6.37 -1.91 -8.04
C LEU A 256 7.21 -0.83 -7.33
N LEU A 257 8.45 -0.59 -7.79
CA LEU A 257 9.31 0.46 -7.24
C LEU A 257 8.85 1.88 -7.63
N THR A 258 8.21 2.04 -8.79
CA THR A 258 7.72 3.34 -9.27
C THR A 258 6.39 3.77 -8.64
N ILE A 259 5.79 2.93 -7.80
CA ILE A 259 4.59 3.33 -7.05
C ILE A 259 4.98 4.51 -6.13
N PRO A 260 4.24 5.63 -6.19
CA PRO A 260 4.57 6.81 -5.41
C PRO A 260 4.78 6.51 -3.93
N LEU A 261 5.84 7.10 -3.36
CA LEU A 261 6.08 7.05 -1.92
C LEU A 261 4.98 7.82 -1.18
N VAL A 262 4.63 7.35 0.01
CA VAL A 262 3.58 7.95 0.84
C VAL A 262 4.15 8.41 2.18
N PRO A 263 3.58 9.45 2.81
CA PRO A 263 3.93 9.80 4.18
C PRO A 263 3.56 8.67 5.13
N CYS A 264 4.49 8.29 6.00
CA CYS A 264 4.26 7.24 6.99
C CYS A 264 5.10 7.50 8.26
N PRO A 265 4.78 6.87 9.40
CA PRO A 265 5.69 6.83 10.54
C PRO A 265 6.99 6.11 10.17
N ASP A 266 8.12 6.55 10.73
CA ASP A 266 9.38 5.82 10.60
C ASP A 266 9.30 4.44 11.28
N ALA A 267 9.87 3.42 10.65
CA ALA A 267 9.77 2.04 11.13
C ALA A 267 10.54 1.81 12.45
N GLU A 268 11.61 2.56 12.71
CA GLU A 268 12.46 2.43 13.91
C GLU A 268 12.10 3.46 14.97
N GLU A 269 11.69 4.64 14.55
CA GLU A 269 11.22 5.72 15.40
C GLU A 269 9.78 6.15 15.03
N PRO A 270 8.73 5.37 15.40
CA PRO A 270 7.35 5.61 14.97
C PRO A 270 6.73 6.96 15.35
N THR A 271 7.44 7.77 16.14
CA THR A 271 7.06 9.15 16.46
C THR A 271 7.55 10.15 15.42
N ARG A 272 8.42 9.76 14.48
CA ARG A 272 8.93 10.63 13.41
C ARG A 272 8.20 10.37 12.10
N LEU A 273 7.99 11.45 11.35
CA LEU A 273 7.50 11.38 9.98
C LEU A 273 8.63 10.91 9.05
N SER A 274 8.27 10.03 8.14
CA SER A 274 9.11 9.49 7.07
C SER A 274 8.29 9.43 5.78
N ILE A 275 8.93 8.99 4.70
CA ILE A 275 8.23 8.55 3.49
C ILE A 275 8.72 7.16 3.11
N GLY A 276 7.81 6.33 2.61
CA GLY A 276 8.14 4.96 2.26
C GLY A 276 7.23 4.40 1.17
N HIS A 277 7.61 3.24 0.64
CA HIS A 277 6.76 2.54 -0.31
C HIS A 277 5.47 2.09 0.39
N PRO A 278 4.29 2.32 -0.21
CA PRO A 278 3.03 1.81 0.32
C PRO A 278 2.95 0.27 0.23
N LEU A 279 3.77 -0.33 -0.64
CA LEU A 279 3.98 -1.77 -0.75
C LEU A 279 5.29 -2.17 -0.06
N PRO A 280 5.34 -3.30 0.68
CA PRO A 280 6.57 -3.86 1.24
C PRO A 280 7.42 -4.52 0.15
N VAL A 281 7.91 -3.74 -0.81
CA VAL A 281 8.80 -4.22 -1.88
C VAL A 281 10.19 -4.46 -1.29
N THR A 282 10.73 -5.66 -1.52
CA THR A 282 12.07 -6.04 -1.12
C THR A 282 13.07 -5.38 -2.04
N ILE A 283 13.91 -4.50 -1.50
CA ILE A 283 14.97 -3.85 -2.25
C ILE A 283 16.28 -4.65 -2.08
N TYR A 284 16.93 -4.99 -3.17
CA TYR A 284 18.18 -5.75 -3.16
C TYR A 284 19.41 -4.85 -3.31
N LEU A 285 20.39 -5.03 -2.42
CA LEU A 285 21.68 -4.37 -2.51
C LEU A 285 22.59 -5.12 -3.49
N SER A 286 22.55 -4.70 -4.75
CA SER A 286 23.47 -5.18 -5.79
C SER A 286 24.92 -4.75 -5.51
N ASP A 287 25.88 -5.61 -5.87
CA ASP A 287 27.30 -5.25 -5.89
C ASP A 287 27.63 -4.36 -7.12
N ASN A 288 26.74 -4.28 -8.12
CA ASN A 288 26.85 -3.39 -9.26
C ASN A 288 26.30 -1.99 -8.93
N ALA A 289 27.14 -0.95 -9.09
CA ALA A 289 26.77 0.44 -8.82
C ALA A 289 25.66 0.96 -9.74
N GLU A 290 25.65 0.59 -11.02
CA GLU A 290 24.61 1.02 -11.97
C GLU A 290 23.25 0.41 -11.62
N ALA A 291 23.24 -0.87 -11.21
CA ALA A 291 22.02 -1.54 -10.77
C ALA A 291 21.44 -0.89 -9.51
N ARG A 292 22.29 -0.53 -8.53
CA ARG A 292 21.87 0.23 -7.35
C ARG A 292 21.30 1.60 -7.71
N GLN A 293 21.94 2.33 -8.63
CA GLN A 293 21.44 3.62 -9.07
C GLN A 293 20.10 3.49 -9.80
N ALA A 294 19.91 2.45 -10.61
CA ALA A 294 18.64 2.19 -11.29
C ALA A 294 17.48 1.98 -10.30
N VAL A 295 17.72 1.32 -9.16
CA VAL A 295 16.73 1.20 -8.07
C VAL A 295 16.40 2.56 -7.47
N LEU A 296 17.42 3.36 -7.10
CA LEU A 296 17.21 4.70 -6.54
C LEU A 296 16.45 5.62 -7.50
N ASN A 297 16.73 5.52 -8.80
CA ASN A 297 16.03 6.30 -9.82
C ASN A 297 14.56 5.89 -10.03
N CYS A 298 14.13 4.74 -9.51
CA CYS A 298 12.73 4.33 -9.54
C CYS A 298 11.92 4.94 -8.39
N ALA A 299 12.56 5.43 -7.32
CA ALA A 299 11.87 6.00 -6.18
C ALA A 299 11.07 7.24 -6.61
N ALA A 300 9.74 7.09 -6.66
CA ALA A 300 8.82 8.13 -7.10
C ALA A 300 8.31 8.95 -5.92
N ALA A 301 9.19 9.76 -5.32
CA ALA A 301 8.73 10.78 -4.38
C ALA A 301 7.97 11.89 -5.15
N ALA A 302 6.89 12.40 -4.57
CA ALA A 302 6.30 13.63 -5.09
C ALA A 302 7.29 14.78 -4.87
N ASP A 303 7.31 15.75 -5.78
CA ASP A 303 8.04 17.01 -5.62
C ASP A 303 7.03 18.15 -5.61
N PRO A 304 6.91 18.99 -4.56
CA PRO A 304 7.55 18.83 -3.27
C PRO A 304 7.02 17.57 -2.56
N VAL A 305 7.84 16.99 -1.67
CA VAL A 305 7.50 15.75 -0.95
C VAL A 305 6.26 15.95 -0.07
N LEU A 306 6.19 17.08 0.64
CA LEU A 306 5.02 17.50 1.40
C LEU A 306 4.56 18.89 0.96
N THR A 307 3.29 18.94 0.60
CA THR A 307 2.59 20.08 0.00
C THR A 307 2.41 21.19 1.01
N TYR A 308 2.06 20.84 2.26
CA TYR A 308 1.78 21.84 3.30
C TYR A 308 2.99 22.77 3.57
N SER A 309 4.21 22.30 3.32
CA SER A 309 5.44 23.11 3.47
C SER A 309 5.73 24.03 2.27
N ALA A 310 5.08 23.81 1.14
CA ALA A 310 5.36 24.52 -0.12
C ALA A 310 4.24 25.47 -0.56
N VAL A 311 3.02 25.29 -0.06
CA VAL A 311 1.90 26.15 -0.41
C VAL A 311 2.00 27.52 0.27
N PRO A 312 1.58 28.61 -0.39
CA PRO A 312 1.51 29.93 0.23
C PRO A 312 0.60 29.95 1.46
N GLU A 313 0.82 30.93 2.35
CA GLU A 313 -0.12 31.17 3.45
C GLU A 313 -1.43 31.75 2.92
N HIS A 314 -2.54 31.16 3.34
CA HIS A 314 -3.88 31.66 3.03
C HIS A 314 -4.61 32.06 4.32
N ALA A 315 -5.55 33.00 4.17
CA ALA A 315 -6.42 33.43 5.24
C ALA A 315 -7.89 33.42 4.82
N PHE A 316 -8.74 32.89 5.68
CA PHE A 316 -10.20 32.97 5.56
C PHE A 316 -10.77 33.74 6.75
N ALA A 317 -11.89 34.43 6.50
CA ALA A 317 -12.66 35.08 7.54
C ALA A 317 -14.10 34.57 7.47
N LEU A 318 -14.56 33.92 8.55
CA LEU A 318 -15.92 33.40 8.67
C LEU A 318 -16.65 34.08 9.84
N PRO A 319 -17.98 34.24 9.78
CA PRO A 319 -18.76 34.74 10.90
C PRO A 319 -18.60 33.84 12.14
N LYS A 320 -18.54 34.43 13.32
CA LYS A 320 -18.60 33.68 14.59
C LYS A 320 -19.98 33.02 14.75
N PRO A 321 -20.07 31.87 15.43
CA PRO A 321 -21.36 31.22 15.68
C PRO A 321 -22.31 32.05 16.55
N GLU A 322 -21.77 32.84 17.48
CA GLU A 322 -22.52 33.58 18.52
C GLU A 322 -22.70 35.08 18.22
N GLY A 323 -22.22 35.58 17.08
CA GLY A 323 -22.30 37.01 16.73
C GLY A 323 -21.83 37.34 15.32
N GLY A 324 -22.19 38.51 14.79
CA GLY A 324 -21.88 38.94 13.42
C GLY A 324 -20.42 39.32 13.16
N ASP A 325 -19.55 39.25 14.18
CA ASP A 325 -18.11 39.48 14.03
C ASP A 325 -17.46 38.39 13.20
N LEU A 326 -16.43 38.75 12.44
CA LEU A 326 -15.62 37.80 11.69
C LEU A 326 -14.52 37.21 12.57
N LEU A 327 -14.30 35.90 12.44
CA LEU A 327 -13.15 35.17 12.95
C LEU A 327 -12.21 34.85 11.77
N THR A 328 -10.95 35.27 11.89
CA THR A 328 -9.93 35.01 10.88
C THR A 328 -9.16 33.74 11.22
N PHE A 329 -8.93 32.92 10.21
CA PHE A 329 -8.16 31.68 10.29
C PHE A 329 -6.97 31.79 9.33
N SER A 330 -5.79 31.32 9.76
CA SER A 330 -4.61 31.15 8.90
C SER A 330 -4.38 29.67 8.62
N SER A 331 -3.92 29.36 7.41
CA SER A 331 -3.49 28.01 7.04
C SER A 331 -2.25 27.56 7.82
N LYS A 332 -1.45 28.49 8.36
CA LYS A 332 -0.31 28.17 9.24
C LYS A 332 -0.71 27.61 10.59
N ASP A 333 -1.90 27.96 11.07
CA ASP A 333 -2.43 27.51 12.36
C ASP A 333 -3.31 26.25 12.19
N ALA A 334 -3.32 25.64 11.01
CA ALA A 334 -4.17 24.49 10.72
C ALA A 334 -3.59 23.21 11.33
N THR A 335 -4.46 22.34 11.82
CA THR A 335 -4.09 20.96 12.12
C THR A 335 -3.74 20.26 10.80
N LEU A 336 -2.51 19.76 10.69
CA LEU A 336 -2.03 19.03 9.52
C LEU A 336 -2.45 17.56 9.60
N LEU A 337 -3.16 17.08 8.60
CA LEU A 337 -3.57 15.68 8.44
C LEU A 337 -2.93 15.13 7.16
N LEU A 338 -2.05 14.14 7.28
CA LEU A 338 -1.38 13.50 6.16
C LEU A 338 -2.02 12.14 5.89
N LEU A 339 -2.41 11.88 4.64
CA LEU A 339 -3.04 10.62 4.26
C LEU A 339 -2.04 9.69 3.56
N GLU A 340 -1.82 8.50 4.12
CA GLU A 340 -1.08 7.43 3.42
C GLU A 340 -1.94 6.79 2.32
N SER A 341 -3.25 6.66 2.57
CA SER A 341 -4.21 5.98 1.71
C SER A 341 -4.97 6.96 0.80
N PRO A 342 -5.34 6.55 -0.43
CA PRO A 342 -6.08 7.40 -1.35
C PRO A 342 -7.60 7.33 -1.09
N LEU A 343 -8.03 8.16 -0.14
CA LEU A 343 -9.41 8.22 0.31
C LEU A 343 -10.37 8.77 -0.77
N MET A 344 -9.93 9.69 -1.62
CA MET A 344 -10.77 10.21 -2.71
C MET A 344 -11.05 9.12 -3.75
N PHE A 345 -10.06 8.30 -4.08
CA PHE A 345 -10.21 7.20 -5.02
C PHE A 345 -11.26 6.18 -4.55
N ILE A 346 -11.25 5.80 -3.26
CA ILE A 346 -12.16 4.77 -2.73
C ILE A 346 -13.57 5.27 -2.41
N THR A 347 -13.76 6.59 -2.35
CA THR A 347 -15.09 7.18 -2.09
C THR A 347 -15.87 7.39 -3.40
N PRO A 348 -17.21 7.41 -3.38
CA PRO A 348 -18.00 7.65 -4.59
C PRO A 348 -17.74 9.04 -5.22
N PRO A 349 -17.90 9.22 -6.54
CA PRO A 349 -17.88 10.55 -7.17
C PRO A 349 -18.83 11.54 -6.49
N ALA A 350 -18.58 12.84 -6.58
CA ALA A 350 -19.45 13.85 -5.92
C ALA A 350 -20.91 13.81 -6.42
N GLU A 351 -21.10 13.47 -7.69
CA GLU A 351 -22.40 13.36 -8.35
C GLU A 351 -23.20 12.12 -7.93
N ASN A 352 -22.60 11.21 -7.16
CA ASN A 352 -23.30 10.03 -6.69
C ASN A 352 -24.47 10.42 -5.77
N GLU A 353 -25.69 10.03 -6.15
CA GLU A 353 -26.92 10.36 -5.41
C GLU A 353 -26.97 9.77 -3.99
N GLY A 354 -26.10 8.80 -3.68
CA GLY A 354 -25.96 8.22 -2.35
C GLY A 354 -25.36 9.17 -1.31
N TRP A 355 -24.74 10.29 -1.71
CA TRP A 355 -24.20 11.26 -0.76
C TRP A 355 -25.30 11.99 0.02
N ASN A 356 -25.35 11.78 1.34
CA ASN A 356 -26.13 12.62 2.24
C ASN A 356 -25.30 13.83 2.69
N GLN A 357 -25.39 14.93 1.92
CA GLN A 357 -24.61 16.14 2.14
C GLN A 357 -24.95 16.83 3.48
N ALA A 358 -26.21 16.80 3.91
CA ALA A 358 -26.60 17.35 5.21
C ALA A 358 -25.90 16.63 6.38
N LEU A 359 -25.81 15.30 6.32
CA LEU A 359 -25.06 14.52 7.31
C LEU A 359 -23.56 14.81 7.26
N LEU A 360 -22.97 14.98 6.08
CA LEU A 360 -21.52 15.30 5.97
C LEU A 360 -21.09 16.52 6.80
N CYS A 361 -21.97 17.52 6.96
CA CYS A 361 -21.68 18.74 7.72
C CYS A 361 -21.91 18.62 9.23
N GLN A 362 -22.48 17.53 9.72
CA GLN A 362 -22.88 17.34 11.12
C GLN A 362 -21.91 16.40 11.85
N ASP A 363 -22.13 16.12 13.14
CA ASP A 363 -21.41 15.13 13.96
C ASP A 363 -19.87 15.14 13.86
N ILE A 364 -19.28 16.31 13.60
CA ILE A 364 -17.83 16.52 13.63
C ILE A 364 -17.50 17.31 14.90
N SER A 365 -16.68 16.73 15.78
CA SER A 365 -16.22 17.39 17.00
C SER A 365 -15.28 18.57 16.68
N ASP A 366 -15.24 19.58 17.55
CA ASP A 366 -14.26 20.67 17.41
C ASP A 366 -12.85 20.24 17.77
N ASN A 367 -12.71 19.27 18.70
CA ASN A 367 -11.44 18.70 19.12
C ASN A 367 -11.54 17.19 19.23
N VAL A 368 -10.46 16.49 18.87
CA VAL A 368 -10.37 15.03 18.97
C VAL A 368 -9.07 14.60 19.65
N PRO A 369 -9.07 13.45 20.34
CA PRO A 369 -7.84 12.92 20.92
C PRO A 369 -6.84 12.52 19.83
N VAL A 370 -5.56 12.78 20.09
CA VAL A 370 -4.43 12.33 19.29
C VAL A 370 -3.70 11.23 20.03
N TYR A 371 -3.26 10.20 19.31
CA TYR A 371 -2.64 9.00 19.84
C TYR A 371 -1.18 8.88 19.41
N ASN A 372 -0.36 8.19 20.19
CA ASN A 372 0.95 7.70 19.73
C ASN A 372 0.82 6.31 19.07
N ALA A 373 1.93 5.79 18.54
CA ALA A 373 1.98 4.46 17.93
C ALA A 373 1.63 3.32 18.90
N ALA A 374 1.76 3.54 20.22
CA ALA A 374 1.32 2.60 21.25
C ALA A 374 -0.19 2.69 21.57
N GLY A 375 -0.94 3.55 20.86
CA GLY A 375 -2.38 3.76 21.05
C GLY A 375 -2.74 4.54 22.31
N GLN A 376 -1.79 5.25 22.93
CA GLN A 376 -2.02 6.10 24.09
C GLN A 376 -2.33 7.53 23.65
N VAL A 377 -3.28 8.18 24.33
CA VAL A 377 -3.61 9.58 24.07
C VAL A 377 -2.45 10.48 24.50
N THR A 378 -1.95 11.31 23.59
CA THR A 378 -0.84 12.25 23.81
C THR A 378 -1.27 13.71 23.78
N GLY A 379 -2.45 14.02 23.25
CA GLY A 379 -2.95 15.38 23.16
C GLY A 379 -4.33 15.48 22.52
N GLN A 380 -4.67 16.68 22.06
CA GLN A 380 -5.87 16.95 21.28
C GLN A 380 -5.53 17.78 20.04
N ALA A 381 -6.26 17.55 18.96
CA ALA A 381 -6.17 18.31 17.72
C ALA A 381 -7.51 18.98 17.42
N ALA A 382 -7.45 20.25 16.98
CA ALA A 382 -8.63 21.00 16.58
C ALA A 382 -9.05 20.63 15.15
N LEU A 383 -10.34 20.44 14.91
CA LEU A 383 -10.90 20.09 13.59
C LEU A 383 -11.66 21.24 12.92
N ASN A 384 -11.63 22.44 13.49
CA ASN A 384 -12.25 23.64 12.93
C ASN A 384 -11.34 24.36 11.90
N ASN A 385 -10.03 24.06 11.92
CA ASN A 385 -9.04 24.58 10.98
C ASN A 385 -8.09 23.42 10.61
N VAL A 386 -8.29 22.78 9.46
CA VAL A 386 -7.53 21.58 9.07
C VAL A 386 -6.95 21.71 7.68
N PHE A 387 -5.70 21.32 7.52
CA PHE A 387 -5.07 21.10 6.22
C PHE A 387 -4.93 19.60 6.02
N VAL A 388 -5.56 19.07 4.98
CA VAL A 388 -5.45 17.67 4.60
C VAL A 388 -4.53 17.58 3.39
N GLU A 389 -3.41 16.88 3.54
CA GLU A 389 -2.58 16.47 2.42
C GLU A 389 -3.04 15.08 1.95
N PHE A 390 -3.44 15.01 0.68
CA PHE A 390 -3.94 13.78 0.10
C PHE A 390 -2.79 12.85 -0.27
N SER A 391 -3.07 11.54 -0.29
CA SER A 391 -2.07 10.55 -0.68
C SER A 391 -1.63 10.78 -2.14
N PRO A 392 -0.34 10.65 -2.45
CA PRO A 392 0.12 10.57 -3.83
C PRO A 392 -0.58 9.46 -4.64
N LEU A 393 -1.19 8.46 -3.99
CA LEU A 393 -1.90 7.38 -4.66
C LEU A 393 -3.31 7.75 -5.18
N GLU A 394 -3.79 8.97 -4.94
CA GLU A 394 -5.14 9.40 -5.35
C GLU A 394 -5.29 9.56 -6.87
N ASP A 395 -4.18 9.84 -7.54
CA ASP A 395 -4.11 10.07 -8.98
C ASP A 395 -2.96 9.23 -9.56
N PRO A 396 -3.21 7.96 -9.92
CA PRO A 396 -2.19 7.08 -10.48
C PRO A 396 -1.80 7.50 -11.91
N ASP A 397 -2.66 8.26 -12.59
CA ASP A 397 -2.45 8.74 -13.95
C ASP A 397 -1.58 10.01 -13.93
N SER A 398 -0.30 9.83 -13.64
CA SER A 398 0.74 10.88 -13.80
C SER A 398 0.92 11.40 -15.24
N SER A 399 0.03 11.01 -16.17
CA SER A 399 -0.01 11.41 -17.57
C SER A 399 -0.95 12.61 -17.83
N GLY A 400 -0.63 13.75 -17.22
CA GLY A 400 -0.82 15.06 -17.85
C GLY A 400 -2.23 15.45 -18.33
N GLY A 401 -3.25 15.33 -17.47
CA GLY A 401 -4.50 16.07 -17.66
C GLY A 401 -4.27 17.60 -17.70
N GLN A 402 -5.15 18.35 -18.37
CA GLN A 402 -5.11 19.82 -18.45
C GLN A 402 -5.26 20.52 -17.07
N LEU A 403 -5.69 19.79 -16.05
CA LEU A 403 -5.86 20.25 -14.68
C LEU A 403 -4.79 19.55 -13.82
N GLY A 404 -4.08 20.34 -13.01
CA GLY A 404 -3.03 19.84 -12.14
C GLY A 404 -3.50 18.78 -11.14
N ARG A 405 -2.57 17.96 -10.64
CA ARG A 405 -2.80 16.90 -9.65
C ARG A 405 -3.28 17.49 -8.32
N ILE A 406 -4.37 16.97 -7.76
CA ILE A 406 -4.83 17.39 -6.42
C ILE A 406 -3.82 16.90 -5.37
N ARG A 407 -3.31 17.83 -4.56
CA ARG A 407 -2.27 17.54 -3.55
C ARG A 407 -2.73 17.78 -2.12
N GLY A 408 -3.58 18.77 -1.90
CA GLY A 408 -4.10 19.05 -0.56
C GLY A 408 -5.35 19.90 -0.56
N ALA A 409 -5.95 20.03 0.60
CA ALA A 409 -7.11 20.86 0.83
C ALA A 409 -7.05 21.51 2.21
N TRP A 410 -7.42 22.78 2.30
CA TRP A 410 -7.58 23.50 3.56
C TRP A 410 -9.05 23.76 3.83
N LEU A 411 -9.57 23.24 4.94
CA LEU A 411 -10.95 23.40 5.36
C LEU A 411 -11.01 24.17 6.70
N VAL A 412 -11.84 25.20 6.71
CA VAL A 412 -12.17 25.98 7.90
C VAL A 412 -13.67 25.87 8.17
N ARG A 413 -14.05 25.66 9.43
CA ARG A 413 -15.44 25.54 9.88
C ARG A 413 -15.72 26.51 11.02
N SER A 414 -16.84 27.23 10.94
CA SER A 414 -17.35 28.10 12.00
C SER A 414 -18.88 28.02 12.06
N GLY A 415 -19.40 27.27 13.03
CA GLY A 415 -20.83 27.04 13.17
C GLY A 415 -21.42 26.31 11.95
N LYS A 416 -22.31 26.98 11.21
CA LYS A 416 -22.96 26.43 10.00
C LYS A 416 -22.24 26.79 8.69
N GLU A 417 -21.19 27.58 8.76
CA GLU A 417 -20.44 28.05 7.60
C GLU A 417 -19.06 27.42 7.53
N MET A 418 -18.60 27.25 6.30
CA MET A 418 -17.28 26.69 6.00
C MET A 418 -16.60 27.50 4.90
N ALA A 419 -15.28 27.45 4.88
CA ALA A 419 -14.46 27.90 3.75
C ALA A 419 -13.52 26.77 3.36
N PHE A 420 -13.24 26.66 2.07
CA PHE A 420 -12.44 25.57 1.52
C PHE A 420 -11.46 26.12 0.48
N ASN A 421 -10.20 25.69 0.54
CA ASN A 421 -9.23 25.90 -0.53
C ASN A 421 -8.68 24.56 -1.01
N LEU A 422 -8.73 24.32 -2.32
CA LEU A 422 -8.14 23.14 -2.94
C LEU A 422 -6.79 23.51 -3.55
N PHE A 423 -5.75 22.71 -3.31
CA PHE A 423 -4.41 22.91 -3.87
C PHE A 423 -4.13 21.85 -4.93
N CYS A 424 -4.00 22.31 -6.17
CA CYS A 424 -3.68 21.47 -7.33
C CYS A 424 -2.30 21.83 -7.85
N GLN A 425 -1.41 20.85 -7.92
CA GLN A 425 -0.07 20.99 -8.47
C GLN A 425 -0.10 20.93 -9.99
N GLN A 426 0.49 21.91 -10.65
CA GLN A 426 0.60 21.92 -12.11
C GLN A 426 1.60 20.86 -12.61
N SER A 427 1.53 20.55 -13.90
CA SER A 427 2.40 19.55 -14.55
C SER A 427 3.89 19.90 -14.52
N ASP A 428 4.25 21.14 -14.16
CA ASP A 428 5.64 21.58 -14.00
C ASP A 428 6.26 21.15 -12.66
N GLY A 429 5.49 20.53 -11.77
CA GLY A 429 5.94 20.01 -10.47
C GLY A 429 6.16 21.09 -9.40
N GLY A 430 6.47 22.33 -9.78
CA GLY A 430 6.83 23.38 -8.83
C GLY A 430 5.71 24.34 -8.45
N THR A 431 4.67 24.49 -9.28
CA THR A 431 3.64 25.51 -9.07
C THR A 431 2.31 24.92 -8.62
N PHE A 432 1.63 25.65 -7.73
CA PHE A 432 0.29 25.31 -7.25
C PHE A 432 -0.72 26.30 -7.79
N MET A 433 -1.83 25.77 -8.30
CA MET A 433 -3.07 26.49 -8.52
C MET A 433 -3.98 26.23 -7.31
N ASP A 434 -4.59 27.27 -6.77
CA ASP A 434 -5.57 27.15 -5.70
C ASP A 434 -6.99 27.51 -6.15
N VAL A 435 -7.97 26.76 -5.65
CA VAL A 435 -9.41 26.99 -5.90
C VAL A 435 -10.11 27.22 -4.56
N ALA A 436 -10.37 28.49 -4.26
CA ALA A 436 -10.92 28.90 -2.97
C ALA A 436 -12.43 29.20 -3.03
N LEU A 437 -13.21 28.46 -2.23
CA LEU A 437 -14.60 28.75 -1.91
C LEU A 437 -14.68 29.38 -0.52
N ARG A 438 -14.91 30.70 -0.48
CA ARG A 438 -14.82 31.50 0.76
C ARG A 438 -15.98 31.29 1.73
N ARG A 439 -17.13 30.83 1.24
CA ARG A 439 -18.32 30.63 2.06
C ARG A 439 -19.18 29.51 1.48
N ILE A 440 -19.32 28.45 2.25
CA ILE A 440 -20.11 27.25 1.96
C ILE A 440 -21.08 27.05 3.12
N VAL A 441 -22.33 26.74 2.79
CA VAL A 441 -23.39 26.47 3.78
C VAL A 441 -24.17 25.22 3.39
N SER A 442 -24.60 24.46 4.40
CA SER A 442 -25.59 23.40 4.20
C SER A 442 -26.98 24.02 4.27
N ASP A 443 -27.77 23.89 3.19
CA ASP A 443 -29.17 24.24 3.20
C ASP A 443 -29.98 23.13 3.88
N ALA A 444 -30.64 23.47 4.98
CA ALA A 444 -31.44 22.53 5.76
C ALA A 444 -32.72 22.08 5.03
N ALA A 445 -33.23 22.87 4.08
CA ALA A 445 -34.45 22.55 3.35
C ALA A 445 -34.21 21.52 2.24
N SER A 446 -33.18 21.73 1.41
CA SER A 446 -32.80 20.81 0.34
C SER A 446 -31.88 19.67 0.81
N GLY A 447 -31.22 19.84 1.96
CA GLY A 447 -30.17 18.94 2.42
C GLY A 447 -28.88 19.02 1.61
N ARG A 448 -28.72 20.04 0.74
CA ARG A 448 -27.57 20.22 -0.15
C ARG A 448 -26.63 21.32 0.33
N MET A 449 -25.37 21.23 -0.06
CA MET A 449 -24.37 22.28 0.14
C MET A 449 -24.41 23.29 -1.00
N HIS A 450 -24.34 24.57 -0.63
CA HIS A 450 -24.26 25.68 -1.57
C HIS A 450 -23.03 26.53 -1.28
N TYR A 451 -22.44 27.11 -2.31
CA TYR A 451 -21.35 28.08 -2.16
C TYR A 451 -21.79 29.48 -2.64
N ALA A 452 -21.21 30.50 -2.02
CA ALA A 452 -21.44 31.89 -2.39
C ALA A 452 -20.46 32.33 -3.49
N ALA A 453 -20.99 32.80 -4.61
CA ALA A 453 -20.24 33.52 -5.65
C ALA A 453 -20.57 35.02 -5.59
N MET A 454 -19.56 35.86 -5.84
CA MET A 454 -19.78 37.31 -5.94
C MET A 454 -20.03 37.68 -7.40
N LYS A 455 -21.20 38.24 -7.67
CA LYS A 455 -21.58 38.75 -8.98
C LYS A 455 -21.56 40.26 -8.99
N GLU A 456 -20.84 40.83 -9.96
CA GLU A 456 -20.89 42.25 -10.22
C GLU A 456 -22.17 42.58 -10.99
N THR A 457 -23.04 43.38 -10.39
CA THR A 457 -24.24 43.91 -11.03
C THR A 457 -24.12 45.42 -11.18
N PRO A 458 -24.93 46.06 -12.05
CA PRO A 458 -24.98 47.52 -12.13
C PRO A 458 -25.33 48.21 -10.79
N ALA A 459 -25.92 47.49 -9.84
CA ALA A 459 -26.29 47.97 -8.50
C ALA A 459 -25.23 47.68 -7.42
N GLY A 460 -24.09 47.07 -7.78
CA GLY A 460 -23.01 46.69 -6.87
C GLY A 460 -22.73 45.18 -6.83
N LYS A 461 -21.94 44.73 -5.84
CA LYS A 461 -21.62 43.31 -5.67
C LYS A 461 -22.74 42.61 -4.91
N GLN A 462 -23.32 41.59 -5.51
CA GLN A 462 -24.35 40.76 -4.90
C GLN A 462 -23.83 39.33 -4.73
N ILE A 463 -24.22 38.69 -3.62
CA ILE A 463 -23.96 37.26 -3.40
C ILE A 463 -25.01 36.45 -4.17
N GLU A 464 -24.54 35.54 -5.01
CA GLU A 464 -25.35 34.49 -5.66
C GLU A 464 -24.97 33.14 -5.03
N TRP A 465 -25.97 32.32 -4.71
CA TRP A 465 -25.76 30.99 -4.13
C TRP A 465 -25.92 29.94 -5.23
N HIS A 466 -24.93 29.06 -5.33
CA HIS A 466 -24.83 28.01 -6.35
C HIS A 466 -24.77 26.64 -5.69
N ASP A 467 -25.30 25.60 -6.34
CA ASP A 467 -25.16 24.22 -5.85
C ASP A 467 -23.67 23.83 -5.92
N LEU A 468 -23.13 23.24 -4.86
CA LEU A 468 -21.73 22.82 -4.82
C LEU A 468 -21.40 21.80 -5.93
N LEU A 469 -22.38 21.00 -6.35
CA LEU A 469 -22.21 20.04 -7.45
C LEU A 469 -21.97 20.72 -8.81
N GLU A 470 -22.20 22.03 -8.95
CA GLU A 470 -21.78 22.79 -10.15
C GLU A 470 -20.24 22.86 -10.29
N VAL A 471 -19.48 22.53 -9.24
CA VAL A 471 -18.02 22.47 -9.24
C VAL A 471 -17.51 21.12 -8.71
N PRO A 472 -17.67 20.01 -9.46
CA PRO A 472 -17.36 18.65 -8.98
C PRO A 472 -15.92 18.47 -8.48
N MET A 473 -14.97 19.18 -9.11
CA MET A 473 -13.55 19.16 -8.72
C MET A 473 -13.29 19.64 -7.29
N VAL A 474 -14.17 20.48 -6.73
CA VAL A 474 -14.10 20.92 -5.32
C VAL A 474 -15.02 20.09 -4.45
N ALA A 475 -16.20 19.73 -4.95
CA ALA A 475 -17.20 18.97 -4.21
C ALA A 475 -16.65 17.62 -3.71
N LYS A 476 -15.96 16.88 -4.58
CA LYS A 476 -15.42 15.55 -4.25
C LYS A 476 -14.35 15.61 -3.16
N PRO A 477 -13.30 16.45 -3.25
CA PRO A 477 -12.36 16.65 -2.15
C PRO A 477 -13.03 17.12 -0.86
N LEU A 478 -13.97 18.06 -0.92
CA LEU A 478 -14.67 18.55 0.28
C LEU A 478 -15.47 17.44 0.97
N PHE A 479 -16.23 16.64 0.21
CA PHE A 479 -16.99 15.51 0.78
C PHE A 479 -16.07 14.48 1.42
N THR A 480 -14.93 14.21 0.79
CA THR A 480 -13.92 13.28 1.31
C THR A 480 -13.32 13.79 2.62
N VAL A 481 -12.95 15.08 2.69
CA VAL A 481 -12.43 15.70 3.91
C VAL A 481 -13.48 15.71 5.02
N LEU A 482 -14.73 16.09 4.73
CA LEU A 482 -15.80 16.08 5.73
C LEU A 482 -16.09 14.67 6.25
N MET A 483 -16.08 13.67 5.38
CA MET A 483 -16.21 12.27 5.77
C MET A 483 -15.05 11.85 6.69
N LEU A 484 -13.80 12.15 6.33
CA LEU A 484 -12.63 11.90 7.18
C LEU A 484 -12.80 12.52 8.57
N LEU A 485 -13.17 13.81 8.64
CA LEU A 485 -13.38 14.52 9.90
C LEU A 485 -14.52 13.91 10.75
N ARG A 486 -15.57 13.41 10.09
CA ARG A 486 -16.63 12.65 10.77
C ARG A 486 -16.07 11.36 11.35
N GLU A 487 -15.35 10.56 10.58
CA GLU A 487 -14.83 9.25 11.01
C GLU A 487 -13.86 9.34 12.20
N ILE A 488 -13.01 10.37 12.25
CA ILE A 488 -12.11 10.61 13.40
C ILE A 488 -12.82 11.21 14.63
N SER A 489 -14.02 11.78 14.46
CA SER A 489 -14.78 12.34 15.57
C SER A 489 -15.33 11.22 16.47
N PRO A 490 -15.18 11.30 17.80
CA PRO A 490 -15.63 10.26 18.73
C PRO A 490 -17.12 10.40 19.05
N LEU A 491 -17.95 10.71 18.04
CA LEU A 491 -19.39 10.85 18.16
C LEU A 491 -20.08 9.66 17.49
N TRP A 492 -21.23 9.26 18.05
CA TRP A 492 -22.17 8.36 17.39
C TRP A 492 -22.80 9.08 16.20
N LYS A 493 -22.70 8.46 15.03
CA LYS A 493 -23.10 9.09 13.77
C LYS A 493 -23.59 8.06 12.76
N ALA A 494 -24.56 8.47 11.96
CA ALA A 494 -24.97 7.73 10.77
C ALA A 494 -23.97 7.97 9.64
N LEU A 495 -23.63 6.92 8.87
CA LEU A 495 -22.77 7.10 7.70
C LEU A 495 -23.47 7.96 6.63
N PRO A 496 -22.75 8.86 5.95
CA PRO A 496 -23.31 9.73 4.92
C PRO A 496 -23.58 9.00 3.60
N LEU A 497 -23.28 7.69 3.52
CA LEU A 497 -23.47 6.83 2.36
C LEU A 497 -24.29 5.60 2.78
N PRO A 498 -25.56 5.47 2.37
CA PRO A 498 -26.35 4.28 2.61
C PRO A 498 -25.86 3.11 1.77
N SER A 499 -25.91 1.91 2.35
CA SER A 499 -25.59 0.65 1.67
C SER A 499 -26.87 -0.01 1.16
N LEU A 500 -26.87 -0.45 -0.10
CA LEU A 500 -27.94 -1.29 -0.63
C LEU A 500 -27.70 -2.74 -0.18
N VAL A 501 -28.67 -3.30 0.55
CA VAL A 501 -28.64 -4.69 1.02
C VAL A 501 -29.76 -5.46 0.36
N VAL A 502 -29.41 -6.60 -0.22
CA VAL A 502 -30.36 -7.55 -0.79
C VAL A 502 -30.63 -8.62 0.27
N ASP A 503 -31.91 -8.81 0.63
CA ASP A 503 -32.29 -9.85 1.59
C ASP A 503 -32.01 -11.23 0.98
N ALA A 504 -31.26 -12.07 1.71
CA ALA A 504 -30.87 -13.40 1.24
C ALA A 504 -32.08 -14.24 0.82
N GLY A 505 -32.09 -14.70 -0.44
CA GLY A 505 -33.16 -15.52 -1.00
C GLY A 505 -34.40 -14.76 -1.49
N THR A 506 -34.33 -13.42 -1.58
CA THR A 506 -35.39 -12.58 -2.18
C THR A 506 -34.80 -11.52 -3.12
N ASP A 507 -35.61 -10.99 -4.03
CA ASP A 507 -35.25 -9.81 -4.84
C ASP A 507 -35.51 -8.48 -4.10
N SER A 508 -35.83 -8.53 -2.79
CA SER A 508 -36.13 -7.33 -2.03
C SER A 508 -34.85 -6.59 -1.64
N GLN A 509 -34.81 -5.30 -1.99
CA GLN A 509 -33.70 -4.41 -1.71
C GLN A 509 -34.07 -3.46 -0.58
N LYS A 510 -33.16 -3.26 0.37
CA LYS A 510 -33.29 -2.29 1.46
C LYS A 510 -32.08 -1.37 1.44
N MET A 511 -32.29 -0.10 1.73
CA MET A 511 -31.19 0.80 2.06
C MET A 511 -30.96 0.73 3.57
N MET A 512 -29.73 0.40 3.96
CA MET A 512 -29.28 0.46 5.34
C MET A 512 -28.33 1.63 5.52
N VAL A 513 -28.44 2.31 6.64
CA VAL A 513 -27.49 3.35 7.06
C VAL A 513 -26.78 2.83 8.28
N ASP A 514 -25.50 2.53 8.13
CA ASP A 514 -24.70 2.05 9.25
C ASP A 514 -24.46 3.19 10.25
N VAL A 515 -24.39 2.83 11.52
CA VAL A 515 -24.12 3.76 12.62
C VAL A 515 -22.78 3.39 13.24
N SER A 516 -21.85 4.34 13.27
CA SER A 516 -20.48 4.14 13.77
C SER A 516 -20.14 5.08 14.92
N HIS A 517 -19.14 4.70 15.72
CA HIS A 517 -18.57 5.51 16.80
C HIS A 517 -17.03 5.44 16.73
N GLY A 518 -16.38 6.53 16.32
CA GLY A 518 -14.92 6.65 16.28
C GLY A 518 -14.23 5.52 15.49
N SER A 519 -14.52 5.45 14.19
CA SER A 519 -14.00 4.46 13.24
C SER A 519 -12.56 4.73 12.79
N ALA A 520 -12.04 5.92 13.05
CA ALA A 520 -10.65 6.29 12.80
C ALA A 520 -10.02 7.03 14.00
N ARG A 521 -8.68 7.08 14.04
CA ARG A 521 -7.90 7.77 15.08
C ARG A 521 -6.78 8.59 14.45
N LEU A 522 -6.43 9.70 15.08
CA LEU A 522 -5.27 10.51 14.68
C LEU A 522 -4.01 9.99 15.36
N LEU A 523 -3.00 9.64 14.57
CA LEU A 523 -1.66 9.30 15.03
C LEU A 523 -0.79 10.57 15.00
N SER A 524 -0.15 10.91 16.12
CA SER A 524 0.83 11.99 16.20
C SER A 524 2.16 11.52 15.64
N VAL A 525 2.70 12.28 14.69
CA VAL A 525 4.07 12.13 14.18
C VAL A 525 4.73 13.50 14.13
N GLN A 526 6.03 13.55 14.41
CA GLN A 526 6.86 14.74 14.39
C GLN A 526 7.53 14.87 13.01
N ASP A 527 7.27 15.99 12.34
CA ASP A 527 8.09 16.41 11.20
C ASP A 527 9.35 17.09 11.71
N THR A 528 10.51 16.46 11.52
CA THR A 528 11.79 16.94 12.06
C THR A 528 12.31 18.21 11.38
N ARG A 529 11.72 18.63 10.26
CA ARG A 529 12.07 19.88 9.57
C ARG A 529 11.53 21.10 10.31
N ASN A 530 10.40 20.93 11.00
CA ASN A 530 9.74 21.94 11.81
C ASN A 530 10.06 21.66 13.29
N GLY A 531 11.20 22.19 13.75
CA GLY A 531 11.82 21.90 15.06
C GLY A 531 10.89 21.86 16.27
#